data_AF-A0A7U6KLP8-F1
#
_entry.id   AF-A0A7U6KLP8-F1
#
_cell.length_a   1.000
_cell.length_b   1.000
_cell.length_c   1.000
_cell.angle_alpha   90.00
_cell.angle_beta   90.00
_cell.angle_gamma   90.00
#
_symmetry.space_group_name_H-M   'P 1'
#
loop_
_entity.id
_entity.type
_entity.pdbx_description
1 polymer ?
#
loop_
_entity_poly.entity_id
_entity_poly.type
_entity_poly.pdbx_seq_one_letter_code
_entity_poly.pdbx_strand_id
1 'polypeptide(L)' 'MGQNRIEAMMNGRPDWCISRQRTWGVPITFFTHKETGELHPNTLELMETAAQKNR' A
#
# COMPACT_ATOMS: atom_id res chain seq x y z
N MET A 1 -6.39 4.87 31.58
CA MET A 1 -6.76 6.15 30.93
C MET A 1 -6.30 6.24 29.47
N GLY A 2 -5.04 5.97 29.13
CA GLY A 2 -4.58 5.97 27.71
C GLY A 2 -5.13 4.82 26.87
N GLN A 3 -5.12 3.60 27.42
CA GLN A 3 -5.63 2.39 26.76
C GLN A 3 -7.08 2.54 26.28
N ASN A 4 -7.98 2.97 27.17
CA ASN A 4 -9.40 3.20 26.84
C ASN A 4 -9.58 4.22 25.71
N ARG A 5 -8.68 5.21 25.57
CA ARG A 5 -8.72 6.18 24.47
C ARG A 5 -8.31 5.56 23.15
N ILE A 6 -7.30 4.69 23.14
CA ILE A 6 -6.87 3.97 21.93
C ILE A 6 -7.94 2.97 21.51
N GLU A 7 -8.49 2.21 22.45
CA GLU A 7 -9.57 1.24 22.19
C GLU A 7 -10.83 1.91 21.63
N ALA A 8 -11.26 3.02 22.24
CA ALA A 8 -12.38 3.79 21.73
C ALA A 8 -12.14 4.31 20.29
N MET A 9 -10.90 4.71 19.98
CA MET A 9 -10.52 5.18 18.64
C MET A 9 -10.49 4.05 17.60
N MET A 10 -10.06 2.85 17.99
CA MET A 10 -10.06 1.67 17.10
C MET A 10 -11.47 1.19 16.76
N ASN A 11 -12.39 1.20 17.73
CA ASN A 11 -13.76 0.73 17.54
C ASN A 11 -14.57 1.55 16.52
N GLY A 12 -14.22 2.84 16.34
CA GLY A 12 -14.90 3.74 15.39
C GLY A 12 -14.07 4.10 14.16
N ARG A 13 -12.97 3.39 13.89
CA ARG A 13 -12.04 3.76 12.83
C ARG A 13 -12.61 3.43 11.43
N PRO A 14 -12.70 4.40 10.51
CA PRO A 14 -13.06 4.13 9.12
C PRO A 14 -11.87 3.56 8.32
N ASP A 15 -12.17 3.03 7.13
CA ASP A 15 -11.14 2.60 6.20
C ASP A 15 -10.11 3.71 5.94
N TRP A 16 -8.84 3.35 6.00
CA TRP A 16 -7.77 4.28 5.73
C TRP A 16 -7.37 4.19 4.27
N CYS A 17 -7.73 5.21 3.48
CA CYS A 17 -7.14 5.38 2.16
C CYS A 17 -5.62 5.60 2.33
N ILE A 18 -4.81 4.64 1.87
CA ILE A 18 -3.34 4.72 1.93
C ILE A 18 -2.72 5.26 0.63
N SER A 19 -3.41 5.14 -0.50
CA SER A 19 -2.90 5.59 -1.81
C SER A 19 -3.02 7.11 -1.97
N ARG A 20 -2.02 7.75 -2.56
CA ARG A 20 -2.04 9.19 -2.88
C ARG A 20 -1.42 9.42 -4.26
N GLN A 21 -2.05 10.25 -5.08
CA GLN A 21 -1.49 10.74 -6.33
C GLN A 21 -0.56 11.92 -6.03
N ARG A 22 0.72 11.64 -5.78
CA ARG A 22 1.74 12.63 -5.42
C ARG A 22 3.07 12.28 -6.05
N THR A 23 3.87 13.30 -6.35
CA THR A 23 5.22 13.13 -6.90
C THR A 23 6.26 12.80 -5.83
N TRP A 24 6.06 13.28 -4.60
CA TRP A 24 6.97 13.03 -3.47
C TRP A 24 6.32 12.06 -2.47
N GLY A 25 6.95 10.89 -2.31
CA GLY A 25 6.49 9.81 -1.44
C GLY A 25 7.15 8.48 -1.79
N VAL A 26 6.80 7.43 -1.04
CA VAL A 26 7.23 6.05 -1.34
C VAL A 26 6.25 5.44 -2.35
N PRO A 27 6.71 4.95 -3.51
CA PRO A 27 5.86 4.23 -4.45
C PRO A 27 5.25 2.98 -3.82
N ILE A 28 3.96 2.76 -4.06
CA ILE A 28 3.30 1.49 -3.71
C ILE A 28 3.60 0.50 -4.83
N THR A 29 4.40 -0.53 -4.55
CA THR A 29 4.79 -1.53 -5.54
C THR A 29 3.65 -2.52 -5.76
N PHE A 30 2.78 -2.22 -6.72
CA PHE A 30 1.67 -3.08 -7.12
C PHE A 30 1.57 -3.10 -8.65
N PHE A 31 1.53 -4.29 -9.23
CA PHE A 31 1.58 -4.49 -10.68
C PHE A 31 0.38 -5.30 -11.13
N THR A 32 -0.42 -4.75 -12.05
CA THR A 32 -1.61 -5.42 -12.59
C THR A 32 -1.60 -5.45 -14.10
N HIS A 33 -2.32 -6.42 -14.66
CA HIS A 33 -2.64 -6.44 -16.08
C HIS A 33 -3.62 -5.32 -16.41
N LYS A 34 -3.35 -4.56 -17.48
CA LYS A 34 -4.09 -3.32 -17.80
C LYS A 34 -5.56 -3.56 -18.15
N GLU A 35 -5.88 -4.69 -18.75
CA GLU A 35 -7.23 -4.98 -19.24
C GLU A 35 -8.07 -5.77 -18.24
N THR A 36 -7.45 -6.72 -17.52
CA THR A 36 -8.16 -7.62 -16.60
C THR A 36 -8.12 -7.12 -15.15
N GLY A 37 -7.17 -6.24 -14.81
CA GLY A 37 -6.93 -5.81 -13.43
C GLY A 37 -6.32 -6.89 -12.53
N GLU A 38 -6.04 -8.09 -13.08
CA GLU A 38 -5.44 -9.18 -12.32
C GLU A 38 -4.00 -8.85 -11.93
N LEU A 39 -3.58 -9.41 -10.80
CA LEU A 39 -2.21 -9.29 -10.34
C LEU A 39 -1.25 -9.90 -11.37
N HIS A 40 -0.14 -9.22 -11.64
CA HIS A 40 0.86 -9.73 -12.59
C HIS A 40 1.44 -11.07 -12.08
N PRO A 41 1.58 -12.11 -12.92
CA PRO A 41 2.07 -13.42 -12.47
C PRO A 41 3.47 -13.36 -11.82
N ASN A 42 4.31 -12.41 -12.25
CA ASN A 42 5.66 -12.21 -11.73
C ASN A 42 5.76 -11.06 -10.70
N THR A 43 4.72 -10.77 -9.92
CA THR A 43 4.72 -9.63 -8.98
C THR A 43 5.94 -9.61 -8.05
N LEU A 44 6.37 -10.76 -7.52
CA LEU A 44 7.49 -10.82 -6.58
C LEU A 44 8.82 -10.40 -7.23
N GLU A 45 9.13 -10.92 -8.42
CA GLU A 45 10.34 -10.56 -9.19
C GLU A 45 10.38 -9.06 -9.53
N LEU A 46 9.23 -8.50 -9.92
CA LEU A 46 9.11 -7.07 -10.22
C LEU A 46 9.27 -6.20 -8.98
N MET A 47 8.76 -6.65 -7.82
CA MET A 47 8.98 -5.96 -6.55
C MET A 47 10.46 -5.93 -6.17
N GLU A 48 11.18 -7.04 -6.30
CA GLU A 48 12.62 -7.09 -6.03
C GLU A 48 13.40 -6.16 -6.97
N THR A 49 13.10 -6.20 -8.27
CA THR A 49 13.70 -5.32 -9.26
C THR A 49 13.45 -3.83 -8.94
N ALA A 50 12.23 -3.48 -8.52
CA ALA A 50 11.89 -2.13 -8.13
C ALA A 50 12.60 -1.70 -6.83
N ALA A 51 12.76 -2.60 -5.86
CA ALA A 51 13.50 -2.33 -4.64
C ALA A 51 14.99 -2.07 -4.93
N GLN A 52 15.59 -2.83 -5.84
CA GLN A 52 16.98 -2.62 -6.28
C GLN A 52 17.18 -1.25 -6.93
N LYS A 53 16.20 -0.76 -7.70
CA LYS A 53 16.26 0.54 -8.39
C LYS A 53 16.04 1.75 -7.48
N ASN A 54 15.38 1.56 -6.34
CA ASN A 54 15.07 2.62 -5.37
C ASN A 54 16.04 2.62 -4.16
N ARG A 55 17.09 1.79 -4.19
CA ARG A 55 18.26 1.91 -3.31
C ARG A 55 19.21 2.98 -3.83
#